data_AF-A0A8J6M6H2-F1
#
_entry.id   AF-A0A8J6M6H2-F1
#
_cell.length_a   1.000
_cell.length_b   1.000
_cell.length_c   1.000
_cell.angle_alpha   90.00
_cell.angle_beta   90.00
_cell.angle_gamma   90.00
#
_symmetry.space_group_name_H-M   'P 1'
#
loop_
_entity.id
_entity.type
_entity.pdbx_description
1 polymer ?
#
loop_
_entity_poly.entity_id
_entity_poly.type
_entity_poly.pdbx_seq_one_letter_code
_entity_poly.pdbx_strand_id
1 'polypeptide(L)'
;MADMNFNTTSGETVARELLIAYLNTGESGTPVWSPVGKRVEDSSEEFDWGEETKKDIFGNTYTTLKKPTITQTFDPCELDAADVAQKKIWNLAIKEQNAQALANMDMLIVHLYAGTADTAVFAERFSACSVKPSGLGGEGGGNIGMPIDVTYGGTRTTGTAALSNGAVTFTADE
;
A
#
# COMPACT_ATOMS: atom_id res chain seq x y z
N MET A 1 -2.81 -16.09 16.99
CA MET A 1 -3.64 -14.90 16.75
C MET A 1 -5.05 -15.40 16.52
N ALA A 2 -6.07 -14.78 17.09
CA ALA A 2 -7.45 -15.15 16.79
C ALA A 2 -7.74 -14.88 15.31
N ASP A 3 -8.70 -15.60 14.73
CA ASP A 3 -9.14 -15.35 13.35
C ASP A 3 -9.65 -13.91 13.22
N MET A 4 -9.36 -13.29 12.09
CA MET A 4 -9.79 -11.93 11.79
C MET A 4 -11.28 -11.93 11.39
N ASN A 5 -12.07 -11.03 11.98
CA ASN A 5 -13.47 -10.83 11.61
C ASN A 5 -13.61 -9.63 10.67
N PHE A 6 -14.43 -9.76 9.63
CA PHE A 6 -14.86 -8.61 8.84
C PHE A 6 -16.02 -7.89 9.53
N ASN A 7 -15.94 -6.57 9.61
CA ASN A 7 -16.90 -5.72 10.31
C ASN A 7 -18.03 -5.21 9.40
N THR A 8 -18.13 -5.74 8.18
CA THR A 8 -19.18 -5.43 7.21
C THR A 8 -20.40 -6.34 7.40
N THR A 9 -21.55 -5.92 6.88
CA THR A 9 -22.80 -6.70 6.97
C THR A 9 -22.68 -8.02 6.21
N SER A 10 -23.12 -9.11 6.83
CA SER A 10 -23.18 -10.42 6.17
C SER A 10 -24.12 -10.40 4.95
N GLY A 11 -23.65 -10.92 3.82
CA GLY A 11 -24.40 -10.95 2.56
C GLY A 11 -24.12 -9.77 1.61
N GLU A 12 -23.32 -8.79 2.06
CA GLU A 12 -22.86 -7.66 1.26
C GLU A 12 -21.40 -7.85 0.81
N THR A 13 -21.05 -7.28 -0.34
CA THR A 13 -19.66 -7.19 -0.80
C THR A 13 -18.92 -6.08 -0.07
N VAL A 14 -17.63 -6.27 0.22
CA VAL A 14 -16.77 -5.24 0.82
C VAL A 14 -16.40 -4.19 -0.24
N ALA A 15 -16.59 -2.91 0.09
CA ALA A 15 -16.25 -1.81 -0.81
C ALA A 15 -14.72 -1.62 -0.94
N ARG A 16 -14.23 -1.35 -2.16
CA ARG A 16 -12.80 -1.14 -2.45
C ARG A 16 -12.17 0.02 -1.66
N GLU A 17 -12.96 1.04 -1.34
CA GLU A 17 -12.53 2.20 -0.54
C GLU A 17 -12.13 1.84 0.91
N LEU A 18 -12.47 0.63 1.37
CA LEU A 18 -12.08 0.13 2.70
C LEU A 18 -10.66 -0.48 2.74
N LEU A 19 -9.97 -0.56 1.60
CA LEU A 19 -8.56 -0.94 1.51
C LEU A 19 -7.72 0.28 1.09
N ILE A 20 -6.92 0.82 2.03
CA ILE A 20 -6.20 2.07 1.79
C ILE A 20 -4.70 1.88 2.05
N ALA A 21 -3.90 2.30 1.08
CA ALA A 21 -2.46 2.45 1.23
C ALA A 21 -2.13 3.88 1.71
N TYR A 22 -1.27 3.97 2.71
CA TYR A 22 -0.78 5.23 3.26
C TYR A 22 0.73 5.30 3.15
N LEU A 23 1.25 6.48 2.79
CA LEU A 23 2.67 6.81 2.85
C LEU A 23 2.96 7.58 4.12
N ASN A 24 4.02 7.21 4.84
CA ASN A 24 4.55 8.04 5.91
C ASN A 24 5.15 9.31 5.32
N THR A 25 4.52 10.45 5.59
CA THR A 25 4.96 11.79 5.19
C THR A 25 5.63 12.57 6.32
N GLY A 26 5.62 12.03 7.54
CA GLY A 26 6.29 12.58 8.71
C GLY A 26 7.72 12.04 8.89
N GLU A 27 8.17 12.03 10.14
CA GLU A 27 9.48 11.53 10.55
C GLU A 27 9.40 10.06 10.99
N SER A 28 10.55 9.37 11.02
CA SER A 28 10.63 7.93 11.32
C SER A 28 10.10 7.56 12.71
N GLY A 29 10.19 8.46 13.70
CA GLY A 29 9.68 8.27 15.07
C GLY A 29 8.27 8.79 15.32
N THR A 30 7.77 9.68 14.47
CA THR A 30 6.43 10.27 14.57
C THR A 30 5.78 10.23 13.18
N PRO A 31 5.36 9.04 12.73
CA PRO A 31 4.85 8.87 11.38
C PRO A 31 3.55 9.66 11.20
N VAL A 32 3.39 10.23 10.00
CA VAL A 32 2.14 10.87 9.56
C VAL A 32 1.67 10.13 8.32
N TRP A 33 0.60 9.35 8.48
CA TRP A 33 0.06 8.48 7.43
C TRP A 33 -0.85 9.25 6.50
N SER A 34 -0.40 9.43 5.26
CA SER A 34 -1.12 10.17 4.22
C SER A 34 -1.61 9.21 3.13
N PRO A 35 -2.91 9.22 2.79
CA PRO A 35 -3.47 8.26 1.85
C PRO A 35 -2.87 8.44 0.45
N VAL A 36 -2.73 7.33 -0.27
CA VAL A 36 -2.20 7.27 -1.63
C VAL A 36 -3.33 6.90 -2.59
N GLY A 37 -3.33 7.50 -3.78
CA GLY A 37 -4.30 7.18 -4.83
C GLY A 37 -5.50 8.14 -4.92
N LYS A 38 -5.34 9.40 -4.51
CA LYS A 38 -6.38 10.42 -4.73
C LYS A 38 -6.70 10.53 -6.24
N ARG A 39 -7.98 10.47 -6.59
CA ARG A 39 -8.49 10.45 -7.99
C ARG A 39 -8.02 9.25 -8.84
N VAL A 40 -7.58 8.17 -8.20
CA VAL A 40 -7.31 6.88 -8.88
C VAL A 40 -8.59 6.07 -8.88
N GLU A 41 -8.98 5.56 -10.04
CA GLU A 41 -10.24 4.84 -10.23
C GLU A 41 -10.07 3.32 -10.11
N ASP A 42 -8.88 2.80 -10.40
CA ASP A 42 -8.54 1.39 -10.26
C ASP A 42 -7.15 1.22 -9.64
N SER A 43 -7.05 0.27 -8.71
CA SER A 43 -5.79 -0.11 -8.09
C SER A 43 -5.97 -1.44 -7.37
N SER A 44 -5.13 -2.41 -7.72
CA SER A 44 -5.14 -3.76 -7.16
C SER A 44 -3.80 -4.11 -6.54
N GLU A 45 -3.84 -4.80 -5.41
CA GLU A 45 -2.65 -5.44 -4.83
C GLU A 45 -2.45 -6.79 -5.50
N GLU A 46 -1.32 -6.93 -6.19
CA GLU A 46 -0.93 -8.16 -6.85
C GLU A 46 0.01 -8.96 -5.93
N PHE A 47 -0.29 -10.24 -5.75
CA PHE A 47 0.45 -11.14 -4.87
C PHE A 47 1.19 -12.21 -5.67
N ASP A 48 2.52 -12.07 -5.79
CA ASP A 48 3.38 -13.10 -6.36
C ASP A 48 3.92 -14.03 -5.27
N TRP A 49 3.34 -15.23 -5.17
CA TRP A 49 3.73 -16.26 -4.20
C TRP A 49 5.02 -17.01 -4.56
N GLY A 50 5.69 -16.68 -5.68
CA GLY A 50 6.94 -17.30 -6.09
C GLY A 50 6.83 -18.82 -6.23
N GLU A 51 5.76 -19.28 -6.88
CA GLU A 51 5.43 -20.70 -7.03
C GLU A 51 6.46 -21.45 -7.88
N GLU A 52 6.92 -22.59 -7.37
CA GLU A 52 7.74 -23.54 -8.12
C GLU A 52 7.09 -24.93 -8.06
N THR A 53 6.83 -25.51 -9.23
CA THR A 53 6.21 -26.84 -9.37
C THR A 53 7.18 -27.82 -10.03
N LYS A 54 7.36 -28.99 -9.41
CA LYS A 54 8.25 -30.06 -9.88
C LYS A 54 7.54 -31.41 -9.91
N LYS A 55 7.99 -32.29 -10.80
CA LYS A 55 7.57 -33.70 -10.86
C LYS A 55 8.70 -34.60 -10.38
N ASP A 56 8.42 -35.51 -9.45
CA ASP A 56 9.40 -36.48 -8.97
C ASP A 56 9.61 -37.64 -9.97
N ILE A 57 10.58 -38.51 -9.68
CA ILE A 57 10.90 -39.69 -10.50
C ILE A 57 9.78 -40.75 -10.53
N PHE A 58 8.79 -40.64 -9.63
CA PHE A 58 7.62 -41.51 -9.58
C PHE A 58 6.42 -40.91 -10.32
N GLY A 59 6.57 -39.70 -10.87
CA GLY A 59 5.53 -38.99 -11.60
C GLY A 59 4.61 -38.12 -10.74
N ASN A 60 4.87 -38.00 -9.43
CA ASN A 60 4.06 -37.17 -8.53
C ASN A 60 4.46 -35.69 -8.63
N THR A 61 3.47 -34.80 -8.51
CA THR A 61 3.68 -33.35 -8.61
C THR A 61 3.74 -32.74 -7.21
N TYR A 62 4.74 -31.88 -6.98
CA TYR A 62 4.90 -31.13 -5.74
C TYR A 62 5.11 -29.66 -6.04
N THR A 63 4.46 -28.81 -5.25
CA THR A 63 4.51 -27.35 -5.38
C THR A 63 5.07 -26.75 -4.11
N THR A 64 5.96 -25.78 -4.26
CA THR A 64 6.50 -24.97 -3.16
C THR A 64 6.19 -23.50 -3.40
N LEU A 65 5.82 -22.79 -2.33
CA LEU A 65 5.52 -21.35 -2.34
C LEU A 65 6.50 -20.60 -1.45
N LYS A 66 6.64 -19.29 -1.70
CA LYS A 66 7.35 -18.32 -0.86
C LYS A 66 6.36 -17.35 -0.23
N LYS A 67 6.83 -16.51 0.70
CA LYS A 67 6.06 -15.33 1.12
C LYS A 67 5.87 -14.42 -0.11
N PRO A 68 4.69 -13.80 -0.27
CA PRO A 68 4.39 -13.11 -1.51
C PRO A 68 5.18 -11.82 -1.63
N THR A 69 5.59 -11.48 -2.85
CA THR A 69 5.96 -10.11 -3.20
C THR A 69 4.67 -9.38 -3.56
N ILE A 70 4.40 -8.26 -2.89
CA ILE A 70 3.17 -7.48 -3.09
C ILE A 70 3.50 -6.23 -3.89
N THR A 71 2.78 -6.01 -4.99
CA THR A 71 2.91 -4.81 -5.82
C THR A 71 1.56 -4.15 -6.03
N GLN A 72 1.56 -2.83 -6.22
CA GLN A 72 0.34 -2.08 -6.47
C GLN A 72 0.63 -0.87 -7.36
N THR A 73 -0.23 -0.63 -8.34
CA THR A 73 -0.16 0.52 -9.24
C THR A 73 -1.28 1.51 -8.92
N PHE A 74 -0.97 2.79 -9.11
CA PHE A 74 -1.91 3.90 -8.97
C PHE A 74 -1.81 4.81 -10.20
N ASP A 75 -2.85 4.85 -11.02
CA ASP A 75 -2.92 5.54 -12.32
C ASP A 75 -4.30 6.20 -12.44
N PRO A 76 -4.42 7.50 -12.83
CA PRO A 76 -3.38 8.44 -13.25
C PRO A 76 -2.64 9.15 -12.13
N CYS A 77 -3.15 9.09 -10.89
CA CYS A 77 -2.62 9.80 -9.73
C CYS A 77 -2.32 11.27 -10.10
N GLU A 78 -3.38 12.05 -10.32
CA GLU A 78 -3.30 13.44 -10.77
C GLU A 78 -2.67 14.35 -9.70
N LEU A 79 -1.82 15.29 -10.12
CA LEU A 79 -1.13 16.20 -9.22
C LEU A 79 -2.10 17.11 -8.48
N ASP A 80 -2.03 17.10 -7.15
CA ASP A 80 -2.81 17.98 -6.28
C ASP A 80 -1.91 18.62 -5.22
N ALA A 81 -1.98 19.95 -5.09
CA ALA A 81 -1.19 20.69 -4.10
C ALA A 81 -1.48 20.29 -2.65
N ALA A 82 -2.68 19.77 -2.37
CA ALA A 82 -3.08 19.27 -1.06
C ALA A 82 -2.72 17.80 -0.83
N ASP A 83 -2.29 17.06 -1.85
CA ASP A 83 -1.83 15.68 -1.70
C ASP A 83 -0.37 15.66 -1.23
N VAL A 84 -0.21 15.53 0.08
CA VAL A 84 1.09 15.52 0.74
C VAL A 84 1.92 14.27 0.41
N ALA A 85 1.28 13.13 0.16
CA ALA A 85 1.98 11.89 -0.18
C ALA A 85 2.58 11.99 -1.58
N GLN A 86 1.76 12.38 -2.55
CA GLN A 86 2.18 12.60 -3.92
C GLN A 86 3.24 13.70 -4.04
N LYS A 87 3.08 14.80 -3.29
CA LYS A 87 4.09 15.87 -3.23
C LYS A 87 5.43 15.39 -2.67
N LYS A 88 5.43 14.51 -1.66
CA LYS A 88 6.66 13.88 -1.15
C LYS A 88 7.33 13.02 -2.23
N ILE A 89 6.57 12.17 -2.91
CA ILE A 89 7.07 11.34 -4.01
C ILE A 89 7.63 12.21 -5.15
N TRP A 90 6.91 13.27 -5.54
CA TRP A 90 7.34 14.20 -6.60
C TRP A 90 8.66 14.89 -6.26
N ASN A 91 8.83 15.36 -5.01
CA ASN A 91 10.10 15.97 -4.59
C ASN A 91 11.26 14.97 -4.70
N LEU A 92 11.08 13.75 -4.19
CA LEU A 92 12.13 12.73 -4.24
C LEU A 92 12.45 12.29 -5.66
N ALA A 93 11.43 12.07 -6.50
CA ALA A 93 11.60 11.52 -7.83
C ALA A 93 12.00 12.55 -8.88
N ILE A 94 11.30 13.68 -8.94
CA ILE A 94 11.42 14.64 -10.05
C ILE A 94 12.43 15.73 -9.69
N LYS A 95 12.31 16.30 -8.49
CA LYS A 95 13.18 17.41 -8.07
C LYS A 95 14.56 16.94 -7.63
N GLU A 96 14.62 15.89 -6.83
CA GLU A 96 15.87 15.42 -6.20
C GLU A 96 16.51 14.23 -6.94
N GLN A 97 15.73 13.48 -7.72
CA GLN A 97 16.15 12.22 -8.34
C GLN A 97 16.80 11.24 -7.33
N ASN A 98 16.28 11.23 -6.10
CA ASN A 98 16.82 10.44 -5.01
C ASN A 98 16.28 9.00 -5.05
N ALA A 99 16.83 8.19 -5.94
CA ALA A 99 16.43 6.81 -6.14
C ALA A 99 16.54 5.96 -4.85
N GLN A 100 17.51 6.25 -3.98
CA GLN A 100 17.70 5.50 -2.72
C GLN A 100 16.57 5.79 -1.73
N ALA A 101 16.09 7.04 -1.65
CA ALA A 101 14.93 7.38 -0.85
C ALA A 101 13.64 6.79 -1.43
N LEU A 102 13.49 6.78 -2.76
CA LEU A 102 12.33 6.15 -3.42
C LEU A 102 12.24 4.65 -3.15
N ALA A 103 13.37 3.96 -3.01
CA ALA A 103 13.47 2.53 -2.73
C ALA A 103 13.36 2.19 -1.23
N ASN A 104 13.17 3.18 -0.35
CA ASN A 104 13.18 3.00 1.10
C ASN A 104 12.08 3.84 1.79
N MET A 105 10.87 3.83 1.21
CA MET A 105 9.72 4.53 1.78
C MET A 105 8.97 3.67 2.80
N ASP A 106 8.41 4.31 3.82
CA ASP A 106 7.65 3.66 4.88
C ASP A 106 6.15 3.76 4.57
N MET A 107 5.52 2.61 4.35
CA MET A 107 4.12 2.49 3.92
C MET A 107 3.29 1.70 4.93
N LEU A 108 2.00 2.00 4.99
CA LEU A 108 1.00 1.30 5.81
C LEU A 108 -0.20 0.93 4.94
N ILE A 109 -0.57 -0.34 4.92
CA ILE A 109 -1.85 -0.80 4.36
C ILE A 109 -2.83 -0.95 5.51
N VAL A 110 -4.00 -0.32 5.39
CA VAL A 110 -5.08 -0.42 6.39
C VAL A 110 -6.29 -1.10 5.77
N HIS A 111 -6.75 -2.17 6.43
CA HIS A 111 -7.91 -2.96 6.06
C HIS A 111 -9.10 -2.51 6.91
N LEU A 112 -9.75 -1.39 6.56
CA LEU A 112 -10.83 -0.79 7.35
C LEU A 112 -12.00 -1.76 7.60
N TYR A 113 -12.15 -2.76 6.73
CA TYR A 113 -13.17 -3.79 6.81
C TYR A 113 -12.85 -4.94 7.78
N ALA A 114 -11.65 -5.01 8.35
CA ALA A 114 -11.19 -6.14 9.16
C ALA A 114 -10.82 -5.69 10.57
N GLY A 115 -11.44 -6.28 11.61
CA GLY A 115 -11.26 -5.89 13.01
C GLY A 115 -12.34 -4.93 13.52
N THR A 116 -12.05 -4.16 14.57
CA THR A 116 -13.05 -3.25 15.16
C THR A 116 -13.03 -1.92 14.43
N ALA A 117 -14.14 -1.58 13.75
CA ALA A 117 -14.27 -0.35 12.98
C ALA A 117 -13.80 0.89 13.76
N ASP A 118 -13.12 1.79 13.05
CA ASP A 118 -12.55 3.08 13.50
C ASP A 118 -11.52 3.02 14.66
N THR A 119 -11.42 1.92 15.38
CA THR A 119 -10.69 1.85 16.66
C THR A 119 -9.55 0.86 16.67
N ALA A 120 -9.71 -0.30 16.02
CA ALA A 120 -8.71 -1.36 15.99
C ALA A 120 -8.92 -2.24 14.75
N VAL A 121 -8.80 -1.64 13.56
CA VAL A 121 -8.83 -2.39 12.30
C VAL A 121 -7.45 -2.93 11.97
N PHE A 122 -7.37 -4.03 11.23
CA PHE A 122 -6.12 -4.67 10.86
C PHE A 122 -5.28 -3.76 9.96
N ALA A 123 -3.98 -3.70 10.24
CA ALA A 123 -3.05 -2.90 9.46
C ALA A 123 -1.67 -3.56 9.35
N GLU A 124 -0.97 -3.24 8.27
CA GLU A 124 0.32 -3.81 7.93
C GLU A 124 1.29 -2.71 7.52
N ARG A 125 2.38 -2.56 8.27
CA ARG A 125 3.43 -1.59 7.98
C ARG A 125 4.60 -2.27 7.28
N PHE A 126 5.09 -1.64 6.22
CA PHE A 126 6.23 -2.05 5.43
C PHE A 126 7.28 -0.94 5.46
N SER A 127 8.44 -1.24 6.05
CA SER A 127 9.42 -0.21 6.42
C SER A 127 10.31 0.30 5.28
N ALA A 128 10.35 -0.40 4.14
CA ALA A 128 11.29 -0.12 3.05
C ALA A 128 10.68 -0.48 1.68
N CYS A 129 9.58 0.17 1.34
CA CYS A 129 8.91 0.05 0.05
C CYS A 129 9.64 0.83 -1.04
N SER A 130 9.59 0.30 -2.26
CA SER A 130 9.89 1.07 -3.46
C SER A 130 8.62 1.76 -3.94
N VAL A 131 8.64 3.09 -4.08
CA VAL A 131 7.55 3.87 -4.67
C VAL A 131 8.14 4.74 -5.77
N LYS A 132 7.85 4.43 -7.02
CA LYS A 132 8.46 5.11 -8.18
C LYS A 132 7.38 5.62 -9.14
N PRO A 133 7.47 6.87 -9.60
CA PRO A 133 6.68 7.32 -10.73
C PRO A 133 7.04 6.56 -12.00
N SER A 134 6.03 6.13 -12.75
CA SER A 134 6.20 5.52 -14.07
C SER A 134 6.05 6.53 -15.22
N GLY A 135 5.47 7.71 -14.94
CA GLY A 135 5.35 8.82 -15.88
C GLY A 135 5.08 10.16 -15.18
N LEU A 136 5.17 11.25 -15.95
CA LEU A 136 4.77 12.59 -15.53
C LEU A 136 4.25 13.35 -16.75
N GLY A 137 2.97 13.70 -16.75
CA GLY A 137 2.33 14.38 -17.87
C GLY A 137 0.87 13.98 -18.04
N GLY A 138 0.32 14.23 -19.22
CA GLY A 138 -1.07 13.94 -19.53
C GLY A 138 -1.42 14.45 -20.91
N GLU A 139 -2.67 14.26 -21.31
CA GLU A 139 -3.18 14.77 -22.59
C GLU A 139 -3.23 16.30 -22.61
N GLY A 140 -3.07 16.90 -23.80
CA GLY A 140 -3.19 18.34 -23.97
C GLY A 140 -4.60 18.83 -23.59
N GLY A 141 -4.70 19.67 -22.55
CA GLY A 141 -5.97 20.15 -22.00
C GLY A 141 -6.52 19.32 -20.83
N GLY A 142 -5.86 18.22 -20.47
CA GLY A 142 -6.16 17.41 -19.29
C GLY A 142 -5.33 17.80 -18.05
N ASN A 143 -5.40 16.96 -17.03
CA ASN A 143 -4.63 17.13 -15.79
C ASN A 143 -3.23 16.51 -15.90
N ILE A 144 -2.29 16.99 -15.09
CA ILE A 144 -0.97 16.37 -14.97
C ILE A 144 -1.11 15.15 -14.07
N GLY A 145 -0.92 13.96 -14.62
CA GLY A 145 -0.79 12.70 -13.90
C GLY A 145 0.66 12.40 -13.52
N MET A 146 0.83 11.69 -12.42
CA MET A 146 2.09 11.06 -12.03
C MET A 146 1.78 9.65 -11.53
N PRO A 147 1.52 8.69 -12.43
CA PRO A 147 1.24 7.32 -12.05
C PRO A 147 2.41 6.73 -11.27
N ILE A 148 2.13 5.92 -10.24
CA ILE A 148 3.15 5.34 -9.36
C ILE A 148 3.00 3.84 -9.27
N ASP A 149 4.16 3.16 -9.21
CA ASP A 149 4.26 1.75 -8.91
C ASP A 149 4.87 1.56 -7.53
N VAL A 150 4.17 0.80 -6.69
CA VAL A 150 4.59 0.43 -5.33
C VAL A 150 5.01 -1.03 -5.32
N THR A 151 6.17 -1.30 -4.72
CA THR A 151 6.57 -2.65 -4.28
C THR A 151 6.72 -2.61 -2.77
N TYR A 152 5.86 -3.35 -2.06
CA TYR A 152 5.87 -3.39 -0.61
C TYR A 152 7.07 -4.21 -0.11
N GLY A 153 7.90 -3.58 0.73
CA GLY A 153 9.22 -4.11 1.06
C GLY A 153 9.68 -3.77 2.48
N GLY A 154 10.82 -4.35 2.85
CA GLY A 154 11.36 -4.26 4.21
C GLY A 154 10.66 -5.19 5.20
N THR A 155 10.72 -4.84 6.48
CA THR A 155 10.10 -5.65 7.54
C THR A 155 8.60 -5.39 7.54
N ARG A 156 7.82 -6.45 7.32
CA ARG A 156 6.37 -6.43 7.53
C ARG A 156 6.05 -6.52 9.02
N THR A 157 5.43 -5.47 9.56
CA THR A 157 4.95 -5.41 10.94
C THR A 157 3.43 -5.35 10.93
N THR A 158 2.77 -6.32 11.56
CA THR A 158 1.30 -6.30 11.70
C THR A 158 0.91 -5.51 12.95
N GLY A 159 -0.33 -5.05 12.96
CA GLY A 159 -0.86 -4.27 14.05
C GLY A 159 -2.30 -3.89 13.81
N THR A 160 -2.73 -2.89 14.58
CA THR A 160 -4.02 -2.26 14.41
C THR A 160 -3.88 -0.78 14.05
N ALA A 161 -4.85 -0.27 13.32
CA ALA A 161 -5.01 1.14 13.04
C ALA A 161 -6.29 1.69 13.68
N ALA A 162 -6.19 2.88 14.25
CA ALA A 162 -7.32 3.68 14.70
C ALA A 162 -7.47 4.90 13.78
N LEU A 163 -8.71 5.24 13.45
CA LEU A 163 -9.06 6.39 12.61
C LEU A 163 -9.78 7.44 13.46
N SER A 164 -9.25 8.64 13.50
CA SER A 164 -9.88 9.76 14.21
C SER A 164 -9.66 11.06 13.45
N ASN A 165 -10.75 11.76 13.11
CA ASN A 165 -10.71 13.05 12.41
C ASN A 165 -9.83 13.04 11.13
N GLY A 166 -9.84 11.94 10.38
CA GLY A 166 -9.03 11.78 9.17
C GLY A 166 -7.55 11.45 9.41
N ALA A 167 -7.12 11.30 10.66
CA ALA A 167 -5.79 10.85 11.02
C ALA A 167 -5.79 9.34 11.34
N VAL A 168 -4.77 8.63 10.86
CA VAL A 168 -4.54 7.21 11.16
C VAL A 168 -3.46 7.10 12.23
N THR A 169 -3.68 6.26 13.23
CA THR A 169 -2.67 5.90 14.24
C THR A 169 -2.42 4.40 14.19
N PHE A 170 -1.19 3.99 13.92
CA PHE A 170 -0.79 2.57 13.88
C PHE A 170 -0.19 2.13 15.22
N THR A 171 -0.65 0.99 15.72
CA THR A 171 -0.12 0.30 16.91
C THR A 171 0.32 -1.09 16.49
N ALA A 172 1.62 -1.40 16.62
CA ALA A 172 2.14 -2.72 16.30
C ALA A 172 1.62 -3.79 17.27
N ASP A 173 1.45 -5.01 16.78
CA ASP A 173 1.19 -6.17 17.64
C ASP A 173 2.44 -6.46 18.51
N GLU A 174 2.21 -6.91 19.75
CA GLU A 174 3.27 -7.40 20.65
C GLU A 174 3.75 -8.82 20.32
#